data_AF-A0A6L8XPB2-F1
#
_entry.id   AF-A0A6L8XPB2-F1
#
_cell.length_a   1.000
_cell.length_b   1.000
_cell.length_c   1.000
_cell.angle_alpha   90.00
_cell.angle_beta   90.00
_cell.angle_gamma   90.00
#
_symmetry.space_group_name_H-M   'P 1'
#
loop_
_entity.id
_entity.type
_entity.pdbx_description
1 polymer ?
#
loop_
_entity_poly.entity_id
_entity_poly.type
_entity_poly.pdbx_seq_one_letter_code
_entity_poly.pdbx_strand_id
1 'polypeptide(L)'
;MTAFLLVLALALQGGIFSGFSVPVQAAATSKKQTGFVKKNGSWYYYDKNGKKATGWYKSAAGNQYYFGKTGAAKAGILTISGKKYCFNEKGKMLTTWQTVNGKTYFFDEKKGYMHTGWVTTAAGNKYYFWNDGVIRSGFHKVNNVYYCFNEKGKMYKNCFRKSGNSTYYLQANGTMAKGRLKVKGSWYSFNRNTGQLVRSGWYKETDGSYYYAASNGKLVKGFYKPDSYYRYFRKSDCKLVTGWQTINGHKYYFKKTNGIRYDDIILKSSSGKRYYFESDGKLASSKWITKKSAHYYAKSDGVLASGWLTVDGKKYYMNPSTCERESGWVTVDGEKYYLSSSTGALVTNQWIDDNHYVGEDGSLIPDYQNGVSFRWPLSSGYSYISSYFGNRESPGGIGSTNHKGIDIPAPTGTPIYAAASGTIVAMLSPASSGGAGYYTKINHDGKGLITEYMHQSKFNPNLSVGDKVKKGDIIGYVGSTGNSTGPHLHFGVMVNGVNQNPLNYVKRPS
;
A
#
# COMPACT_ATOMS: atom_id res chain seq x y z
N MET A 1 -56.27 -58.55 -50.05
CA MET A 1 -57.41 -59.05 -50.84
C MET A 1 -58.61 -58.18 -50.47
N THR A 2 -58.94 -57.18 -51.29
CA THR A 2 -60.02 -57.20 -52.31
C THR A 2 -61.41 -57.33 -51.67
N ALA A 3 -62.46 -56.59 -52.04
CA ALA A 3 -62.66 -55.65 -53.13
C ALA A 3 -63.95 -54.83 -52.88
N PHE A 4 -64.08 -53.83 -53.75
CA PHE A 4 -65.17 -52.92 -54.09
C PHE A 4 -66.51 -53.54 -54.52
N LEU A 5 -67.47 -52.60 -54.75
CA LEU A 5 -68.68 -52.59 -55.61
C LEU A 5 -70.04 -52.89 -54.92
N LEU A 6 -71.22 -52.37 -55.34
CA LEU A 6 -71.73 -51.23 -56.15
C LEU A 6 -73.26 -51.50 -56.35
N VAL A 7 -74.04 -50.47 -56.74
CA VAL A 7 -75.37 -50.49 -57.42
C VAL A 7 -76.60 -50.75 -56.52
N LEU A 8 -77.57 -49.83 -56.31
CA LEU A 8 -78.53 -49.06 -57.15
C LEU A 8 -79.79 -49.85 -57.59
N ALA A 9 -80.93 -49.13 -57.57
CA ALA A 9 -82.23 -49.35 -58.25
C ALA A 9 -83.25 -50.29 -57.55
N LEU A 10 -84.58 -50.11 -57.64
CA LEU A 10 -85.52 -49.00 -57.88
C LEU A 10 -86.93 -49.62 -57.74
N ALA A 11 -87.87 -48.93 -57.07
CA ALA A 11 -89.35 -49.01 -57.23
C ALA A 11 -90.06 -50.37 -56.91
N LEU A 12 -91.37 -50.52 -56.66
CA LEU A 12 -92.59 -49.73 -56.89
C LEU A 12 -93.65 -50.14 -55.82
N GLN A 13 -94.51 -49.16 -55.47
CA GLN A 13 -95.96 -49.22 -55.17
C GLN A 13 -96.62 -50.31 -54.29
N GLY A 14 -97.48 -49.84 -53.37
CA GLY A 14 -98.93 -50.13 -53.44
C GLY A 14 -99.63 -50.69 -52.18
N GLY A 15 -100.78 -50.09 -51.82
CA GLY A 15 -101.85 -50.68 -50.99
C GLY A 15 -101.92 -50.15 -49.54
N ILE A 16 -102.63 -49.05 -49.21
CA ILE A 16 -104.09 -48.86 -49.01
C ILE A 16 -104.68 -49.72 -47.88
N PHE A 17 -105.07 -49.11 -46.75
CA PHE A 17 -106.46 -49.03 -46.28
C PHE A 17 -106.64 -48.06 -45.10
N SER A 18 -107.80 -47.43 -45.13
CA SER A 18 -108.26 -46.20 -44.47
C SER A 18 -108.98 -46.42 -43.14
N GLY A 19 -108.82 -45.48 -42.21
CA GLY A 19 -109.72 -45.25 -41.07
C GLY A 19 -109.73 -43.75 -40.71
N PHE A 20 -110.89 -43.11 -40.80
CA PHE A 20 -111.11 -41.66 -40.68
C PHE A 20 -111.14 -41.15 -39.21
N SER A 21 -110.44 -40.03 -38.98
CA SER A 21 -110.70 -38.84 -38.10
C SER A 21 -111.35 -39.02 -36.72
N VAL A 22 -110.89 -38.37 -35.63
CA VAL A 22 -110.90 -36.91 -35.36
C VAL A 22 -109.69 -36.52 -34.47
N PRO A 23 -109.08 -35.33 -34.63
CA PRO A 23 -107.83 -34.98 -33.96
C PRO A 23 -108.05 -34.61 -32.49
N VAL A 24 -107.37 -35.31 -31.58
CA VAL A 24 -107.08 -34.74 -30.25
C VAL A 24 -105.88 -33.82 -30.42
N GLN A 25 -106.14 -32.52 -30.28
CA GLN A 25 -105.14 -31.48 -30.11
C GLN A 25 -104.17 -31.92 -29.00
N ALA A 26 -103.01 -32.47 -29.39
CA ALA A 26 -101.91 -32.63 -28.46
C ALA A 26 -101.51 -31.23 -28.03
N ALA A 27 -101.90 -30.84 -26.82
CA ALA A 27 -101.33 -29.69 -26.15
C ALA A 27 -99.82 -29.92 -26.14
N ALA A 28 -99.10 -29.18 -27.00
CA ALA A 28 -97.66 -29.19 -27.03
C ALA A 28 -97.18 -28.76 -25.65
N THR A 29 -96.88 -29.72 -24.78
CA THR A 29 -96.15 -29.49 -23.54
C THR A 29 -94.85 -28.84 -23.94
N SER A 30 -94.75 -27.51 -23.81
CA SER A 30 -93.51 -26.81 -24.06
C SER A 30 -92.45 -27.48 -23.19
N LYS A 31 -91.45 -28.11 -23.81
CA LYS A 31 -90.34 -28.71 -23.09
C LYS A 31 -89.75 -27.60 -22.23
N LYS A 32 -89.97 -27.66 -20.91
CA LYS A 32 -89.39 -26.69 -19.97
C LYS A 32 -87.89 -26.70 -20.20
N GLN A 33 -87.36 -25.57 -20.68
CA GLN A 33 -85.93 -25.42 -20.90
C GLN A 33 -85.27 -25.36 -19.53
N THR A 34 -84.42 -26.35 -19.23
CA THR A 34 -83.67 -26.44 -17.97
C THR A 34 -82.18 -26.54 -18.30
N GLY A 35 -81.32 -26.10 -17.39
CA GLY A 35 -79.87 -26.10 -17.58
C GLY A 35 -79.36 -24.97 -18.48
N PHE A 36 -78.15 -25.15 -19.03
CA PHE A 36 -77.50 -24.17 -19.89
C PHE A 36 -78.05 -24.22 -21.32
N VAL A 37 -78.53 -23.10 -21.84
CA VAL A 37 -79.09 -22.98 -23.19
C VAL A 37 -78.42 -21.83 -23.93
N LYS A 38 -77.94 -22.06 -25.16
CA LYS A 38 -77.37 -21.01 -26.02
C LYS A 38 -78.47 -20.45 -26.94
N LYS A 39 -78.69 -19.13 -26.92
CA LYS A 39 -79.66 -18.42 -27.78
C LYS A 39 -79.02 -17.14 -28.33
N ASN A 40 -79.15 -16.91 -29.63
CA ASN A 40 -78.61 -15.71 -30.32
C ASN A 40 -77.16 -15.39 -29.90
N GLY A 41 -76.31 -16.42 -29.87
CA GLY A 41 -74.89 -16.31 -29.50
C GLY A 41 -74.59 -16.26 -27.99
N SER A 42 -75.59 -16.03 -27.12
CA SER A 42 -75.39 -15.90 -25.66
C SER A 42 -75.85 -17.15 -24.90
N TRP A 43 -75.15 -17.49 -23.81
CA TRP A 43 -75.56 -18.56 -22.90
C TRP A 43 -76.54 -18.04 -21.83
N TYR A 44 -77.48 -18.88 -21.43
CA TYR A 44 -78.47 -18.65 -20.38
C TYR A 44 -78.53 -19.89 -19.48
N TYR A 45 -78.91 -19.74 -18.21
CA TYR A 45 -79.19 -20.87 -17.32
C TYR A 45 -80.64 -20.80 -16.81
N TYR A 46 -81.34 -21.92 -16.89
CA TYR A 46 -82.70 -22.09 -16.36
C TYR A 46 -82.68 -23.15 -15.26
N ASP A 47 -83.28 -22.87 -14.10
CA ASP A 47 -83.38 -23.84 -13.02
C ASP A 47 -84.37 -24.97 -13.34
N LYS A 48 -84.55 -25.93 -12.41
CA LYS A 48 -85.47 -27.06 -12.56
C LYS A 48 -86.94 -26.66 -12.78
N ASN A 49 -87.31 -25.43 -12.41
CA ASN A 49 -88.63 -24.87 -12.59
C ASN A 49 -88.76 -24.04 -13.88
N GLY A 50 -87.67 -23.88 -14.65
CA GLY A 50 -87.61 -23.06 -15.84
C GLY A 50 -87.37 -21.56 -15.55
N LYS A 51 -87.00 -21.19 -14.33
CA LYS A 51 -86.66 -19.80 -13.99
C LYS A 51 -85.24 -19.48 -14.46
N LYS A 52 -85.11 -18.39 -15.21
CA LYS A 52 -83.84 -17.89 -15.75
C LYS A 52 -82.98 -17.25 -14.64
N ALA A 53 -81.70 -17.62 -14.55
CA ALA A 53 -80.75 -16.99 -13.63
C ALA A 53 -80.37 -15.57 -14.09
N THR A 54 -80.23 -14.66 -13.12
CA THR A 54 -79.71 -13.29 -13.27
C THR A 54 -78.76 -12.98 -12.12
N GLY A 55 -77.74 -12.15 -12.35
CA GLY A 55 -76.71 -11.85 -11.35
C GLY A 55 -75.80 -13.05 -11.04
N TRP A 56 -75.34 -13.13 -9.81
CA TRP A 56 -74.51 -14.25 -9.33
C TRP A 56 -75.34 -15.52 -9.15
N TYR A 57 -74.84 -16.63 -9.70
CA TYR A 57 -75.42 -17.96 -9.53
C TYR A 57 -74.35 -18.95 -9.08
N LYS A 58 -74.63 -19.76 -8.06
CA LYS A 58 -73.75 -20.84 -7.61
C LYS A 58 -74.42 -22.18 -7.89
N SER A 59 -73.78 -23.00 -8.71
CA SER A 59 -74.24 -24.37 -8.98
C SER A 59 -74.07 -25.29 -7.77
N ALA A 60 -74.79 -26.41 -7.75
CA ALA A 60 -74.64 -27.45 -6.72
C ALA A 60 -73.20 -27.97 -6.61
N ALA A 61 -72.46 -28.04 -7.72
CA ALA A 61 -71.05 -28.39 -7.77
C ALA A 61 -70.10 -27.25 -7.29
N GLY A 62 -70.63 -26.16 -6.73
CA GLY A 62 -69.86 -25.06 -6.17
C GLY A 62 -69.36 -24.02 -7.18
N ASN A 63 -69.45 -24.27 -8.49
CA ASN A 63 -69.04 -23.32 -9.52
C ASN A 63 -69.92 -22.07 -9.48
N GLN A 64 -69.28 -20.89 -9.55
CA GLN A 64 -69.96 -19.59 -9.60
C GLN A 64 -70.06 -19.08 -11.04
N TYR A 65 -71.18 -18.45 -11.35
CA TYR A 65 -71.50 -17.89 -12.66
C TYR A 65 -72.06 -16.47 -12.51
N TYR A 66 -71.95 -15.67 -13.58
CA TYR A 66 -72.54 -14.34 -13.62
C TYR A 66 -73.37 -14.11 -14.90
N PHE A 67 -74.64 -13.76 -14.70
CA PHE A 67 -75.60 -13.45 -15.75
C PHE A 67 -76.02 -11.98 -15.66
N GLY A 68 -76.15 -11.30 -16.80
CA GLY A 68 -76.62 -9.92 -16.86
C GLY A 68 -78.09 -9.79 -16.43
N LYS A 69 -78.59 -8.54 -16.38
CA LYS A 69 -80.00 -8.25 -16.04
C LYS A 69 -81.01 -8.98 -16.94
N THR A 70 -80.66 -9.20 -18.21
CA THR A 70 -81.48 -9.95 -19.19
C THR A 70 -81.35 -11.48 -19.07
N GLY A 71 -80.47 -11.97 -18.20
CA GLY A 71 -80.14 -13.39 -18.03
C GLY A 71 -79.08 -13.94 -18.98
N ALA A 72 -78.56 -13.13 -19.91
CA ALA A 72 -77.45 -13.51 -20.78
C ALA A 72 -76.15 -13.61 -19.97
N ALA A 73 -75.40 -14.69 -20.12
CA ALA A 73 -74.11 -14.92 -19.49
C ALA A 73 -73.12 -13.82 -19.89
N LYS A 74 -72.29 -13.39 -18.95
CA LYS A 74 -71.26 -12.39 -19.20
C LYS A 74 -69.89 -13.06 -19.23
N ALA A 75 -69.05 -12.66 -20.19
CA ALA A 75 -67.71 -13.19 -20.40
C ALA A 75 -66.64 -12.09 -20.30
N GLY A 76 -65.38 -12.49 -20.15
CA GLY A 76 -64.25 -11.57 -20.01
C GLY A 76 -64.10 -11.02 -18.59
N ILE A 77 -63.34 -9.93 -18.46
CA ILE A 77 -63.08 -9.28 -17.17
C ILE A 77 -64.16 -8.23 -16.89
N LEU A 78 -64.88 -8.38 -15.79
CA LEU A 78 -66.00 -7.53 -15.39
C LEU A 78 -65.80 -6.96 -14.00
N THR A 79 -66.12 -5.68 -13.82
CA THR A 79 -66.19 -5.06 -12.50
C THR A 79 -67.58 -5.27 -11.91
N ILE A 80 -67.66 -5.95 -10.78
CA ILE A 80 -68.89 -6.22 -10.03
C ILE A 80 -68.66 -5.79 -8.58
N SER A 81 -69.45 -4.83 -8.10
CA SER A 81 -69.34 -4.25 -6.75
C SER A 81 -67.90 -3.82 -6.40
N GLY A 82 -67.25 -3.12 -7.32
CA GLY A 82 -65.88 -2.61 -7.15
C GLY A 82 -64.75 -3.64 -7.33
N LYS A 83 -65.05 -4.92 -7.53
CA LYS A 83 -64.06 -5.98 -7.73
C LYS A 83 -64.09 -6.49 -9.17
N LYS A 84 -62.93 -6.80 -9.75
CA LYS A 84 -62.82 -7.37 -11.10
C LYS A 84 -62.80 -8.89 -11.03
N TYR A 85 -63.62 -9.55 -11.85
CA TYR A 85 -63.72 -11.01 -11.97
C TYR A 85 -63.57 -11.41 -13.45
N CYS A 86 -63.04 -12.59 -13.73
CA CYS A 86 -62.95 -13.12 -15.09
C CYS A 86 -63.98 -14.22 -15.30
N PHE A 87 -64.63 -14.24 -16.46
CA PHE A 87 -65.63 -15.24 -16.80
C PHE A 87 -65.40 -15.83 -18.19
N ASN A 88 -65.68 -17.12 -18.36
CA ASN A 88 -65.73 -17.74 -19.69
C ASN A 88 -67.04 -17.41 -20.42
N GLU A 89 -67.21 -17.87 -21.67
CA GLU A 89 -68.40 -17.61 -22.48
C GLU A 89 -69.73 -18.06 -21.85
N LYS A 90 -69.70 -19.11 -21.01
CA LYS A 90 -70.87 -19.61 -20.27
C LYS A 90 -71.14 -18.81 -18.99
N GLY A 91 -70.36 -17.77 -18.73
CA GLY A 91 -70.44 -16.95 -17.54
C GLY A 91 -69.83 -17.61 -16.31
N LYS A 92 -69.10 -18.73 -16.43
CA LYS A 92 -68.43 -19.38 -15.29
C LYS A 92 -67.25 -18.52 -14.85
N MET A 93 -67.16 -18.22 -13.56
CA MET A 93 -66.04 -17.50 -12.96
C MET A 93 -64.76 -18.33 -13.08
N LEU A 94 -63.70 -17.68 -13.56
CA LEU A 94 -62.36 -18.22 -13.70
C LEU A 94 -61.47 -17.66 -12.58
N THR A 95 -60.60 -18.50 -12.04
CA THR A 95 -59.69 -18.15 -10.95
C THR A 95 -58.23 -18.39 -11.36
N THR A 96 -57.27 -17.96 -10.55
CA THR A 96 -55.82 -18.09 -10.78
C THR A 96 -55.35 -17.40 -12.07
N TRP A 97 -54.39 -17.98 -12.79
CA TRP A 97 -53.78 -17.40 -14.00
C TRP A 97 -54.76 -17.38 -15.16
N GLN A 98 -55.04 -16.21 -15.71
CA GLN A 98 -55.90 -16.05 -16.87
C GLN A 98 -55.26 -15.11 -17.88
N THR A 99 -55.27 -15.51 -19.16
CA THR A 99 -54.82 -14.68 -20.28
C THR A 99 -56.02 -14.20 -21.06
N VAL A 100 -56.21 -12.87 -21.11
CA VAL A 100 -57.33 -12.24 -21.81
C VAL A 100 -56.76 -11.17 -22.73
N ASN A 101 -57.03 -11.29 -24.04
CA ASN A 101 -56.53 -10.39 -25.09
C ASN A 101 -55.00 -10.19 -25.02
N GLY A 102 -54.26 -11.30 -24.87
CA GLY A 102 -52.80 -11.29 -24.79
C GLY A 102 -52.20 -10.76 -23.47
N LYS A 103 -53.03 -10.37 -22.50
CA LYS A 103 -52.58 -9.88 -21.18
C LYS A 103 -52.84 -10.93 -20.11
N THR A 104 -51.88 -11.12 -19.23
CA THR A 104 -51.94 -12.14 -18.17
C THR A 104 -52.25 -11.50 -16.82
N TYR A 105 -53.26 -12.05 -16.14
CA TYR A 105 -53.81 -11.62 -14.86
C TYR A 105 -53.79 -12.78 -13.86
N PHE A 106 -53.95 -12.46 -12.58
CA PHE A 106 -54.15 -13.47 -11.53
C PHE A 106 -55.38 -13.15 -10.70
N PHE A 107 -56.31 -14.10 -10.65
CA PHE A 107 -57.55 -14.02 -9.89
C PHE A 107 -57.43 -14.90 -8.65
N ASP A 108 -57.99 -14.43 -7.52
CA ASP A 108 -57.95 -15.16 -6.27
C ASP A 108 -58.57 -16.56 -6.42
N GLU A 109 -57.90 -17.58 -5.91
CA GLU A 109 -58.32 -18.97 -6.10
C GLU A 109 -59.68 -19.27 -5.48
N LYS A 110 -60.00 -18.65 -4.33
CA LYS A 110 -61.23 -18.91 -3.58
C LYS A 110 -62.30 -17.86 -3.87
N LYS A 111 -61.91 -16.59 -3.88
CA LYS A 111 -62.82 -15.44 -3.97
C LYS A 111 -62.97 -14.93 -5.41
N GLY A 112 -62.10 -15.33 -6.34
CA GLY A 112 -62.21 -15.04 -7.77
C GLY A 112 -61.94 -13.60 -8.22
N TYR A 113 -61.67 -12.67 -7.30
CA TYR A 113 -61.35 -11.29 -7.69
C TYR A 113 -59.89 -11.15 -8.13
N MET A 114 -59.64 -10.24 -9.06
CA MET A 114 -58.31 -9.93 -9.60
C MET A 114 -57.37 -9.39 -8.51
N HIS A 115 -56.13 -9.89 -8.48
CA HIS A 115 -55.06 -9.37 -7.63
C HIS A 115 -54.35 -8.18 -8.28
N THR A 116 -53.93 -7.23 -7.44
CA THR A 116 -52.97 -6.17 -7.77
C THR A 116 -51.87 -6.15 -6.70
N GLY A 117 -50.72 -5.58 -7.02
CA GLY A 117 -49.54 -5.55 -6.16
C GLY A 117 -48.75 -6.86 -6.16
N TRP A 118 -48.04 -7.11 -5.06
CA TRP A 118 -47.17 -8.27 -4.92
C TRP A 118 -47.96 -9.56 -4.63
N VAL A 119 -47.65 -10.61 -5.37
CA VAL A 119 -48.16 -11.97 -5.10
C VAL A 119 -46.99 -12.93 -5.03
N THR A 120 -47.00 -13.80 -4.03
CA THR A 120 -46.04 -14.91 -3.88
C THR A 120 -46.78 -16.22 -4.02
N THR A 121 -46.36 -17.08 -4.94
CA THR A 121 -46.97 -18.41 -5.12
C THR A 121 -46.46 -19.38 -4.05
N ALA A 122 -47.13 -20.54 -3.90
CA ALA A 122 -46.69 -21.61 -2.99
C ALA A 122 -45.24 -22.07 -3.26
N ALA A 123 -44.81 -22.04 -4.53
CA ALA A 123 -43.43 -22.34 -4.93
C ALA A 123 -42.42 -21.21 -4.62
N GLY A 124 -42.83 -20.14 -3.93
CA GLY A 124 -41.98 -18.99 -3.57
C GLY A 124 -41.65 -18.04 -4.73
N ASN A 125 -42.33 -18.16 -5.88
CA ASN A 125 -42.16 -17.25 -7.01
C ASN A 125 -42.91 -15.94 -6.73
N LYS A 126 -42.25 -14.80 -6.95
CA LYS A 126 -42.82 -13.48 -6.75
C LYS A 126 -43.18 -12.82 -8.08
N TYR A 127 -44.34 -12.19 -8.11
CA TYR A 127 -44.91 -11.45 -9.24
C TYR A 127 -45.42 -10.10 -8.74
N TYR A 128 -45.45 -9.12 -9.63
CA TYR A 128 -46.10 -7.85 -9.39
C TYR A 128 -47.19 -7.66 -10.43
N PHE A 129 -48.42 -7.41 -9.97
CA PHE A 129 -49.57 -7.09 -10.80
C PHE A 129 -49.81 -5.58 -10.70
N TRP A 130 -49.75 -4.86 -11.81
CA TRP A 130 -49.93 -3.41 -11.79
C TRP A 130 -51.39 -3.04 -11.48
N ASN A 131 -51.70 -1.74 -11.39
CA ASN A 131 -53.07 -1.28 -11.10
C ASN A 131 -54.10 -1.76 -12.15
N ASP A 132 -53.63 -2.05 -13.36
CA ASP A 132 -54.42 -2.68 -14.43
C ASP A 132 -54.63 -4.19 -14.23
N GLY A 133 -53.90 -4.82 -13.30
CA GLY A 133 -53.92 -6.25 -12.99
C GLY A 133 -53.00 -7.09 -13.86
N VAL A 134 -52.15 -6.47 -14.67
CA VAL A 134 -51.36 -7.16 -15.70
C VAL A 134 -49.93 -7.34 -15.21
N ILE A 135 -49.32 -8.50 -15.45
CA ILE A 135 -47.87 -8.69 -15.24
C ILE A 135 -47.05 -8.01 -16.33
N ARG A 136 -45.81 -7.62 -16.03
CA ARG A 136 -44.88 -7.03 -17.00
C ARG A 136 -43.52 -7.70 -16.91
N SER A 137 -42.77 -7.69 -18.01
CA SER A 137 -41.40 -8.19 -18.11
C SER A 137 -40.40 -7.03 -18.17
N GLY A 138 -39.11 -7.33 -17.95
CA GLY A 138 -38.04 -6.33 -17.97
C GLY A 138 -37.90 -5.56 -16.66
N PHE A 139 -37.18 -4.44 -16.70
CA PHE A 139 -36.91 -3.60 -15.53
C PHE A 139 -38.06 -2.61 -15.28
N HIS A 140 -38.59 -2.60 -14.07
CA HIS A 140 -39.65 -1.68 -13.66
C HIS A 140 -39.43 -1.17 -12.23
N LYS A 141 -39.95 0.02 -11.95
CA LYS A 141 -40.01 0.56 -10.59
C LYS A 141 -41.29 0.14 -9.89
N VAL A 142 -41.14 -0.28 -8.63
CA VAL A 142 -42.24 -0.46 -7.67
C VAL A 142 -41.85 0.32 -6.42
N ASN A 143 -42.66 1.32 -6.03
CA ASN A 143 -42.38 2.22 -4.91
C ASN A 143 -40.94 2.81 -4.97
N ASN A 144 -40.57 3.32 -6.14
CA ASN A 144 -39.25 3.88 -6.45
C ASN A 144 -38.04 2.92 -6.37
N VAL A 145 -38.28 1.61 -6.19
CA VAL A 145 -37.26 0.56 -6.20
C VAL A 145 -37.34 -0.23 -7.51
N TYR A 146 -36.20 -0.46 -8.15
CA TYR A 146 -36.14 -1.24 -9.38
C TYR A 146 -36.13 -2.75 -9.12
N TYR A 147 -36.96 -3.46 -9.88
CA TYR A 147 -37.02 -4.91 -9.98
C TYR A 147 -36.92 -5.31 -11.45
N CYS A 148 -36.54 -6.56 -11.73
CA CYS A 148 -36.54 -7.11 -13.08
C CYS A 148 -37.38 -8.38 -13.12
N PHE A 149 -38.23 -8.52 -14.13
CA PHE A 149 -39.13 -9.65 -14.30
C PHE A 149 -38.86 -10.37 -15.61
N ASN A 150 -39.02 -11.70 -15.65
CA ASN A 150 -38.92 -12.46 -16.88
C ASN A 150 -40.14 -12.28 -17.78
N GLU A 151 -40.16 -12.91 -18.96
CA GLU A 151 -41.27 -12.82 -19.92
C GLU A 151 -42.61 -13.31 -19.35
N LYS A 152 -42.57 -14.23 -18.38
CA LYS A 152 -43.75 -14.74 -17.66
C LYS A 152 -44.05 -13.92 -16.39
N GLY A 153 -43.44 -12.75 -16.21
CA GLY A 153 -43.65 -11.83 -15.08
C GLY A 153 -43.03 -12.28 -13.75
N LYS A 154 -42.29 -13.39 -13.71
CA LYS A 154 -41.61 -13.85 -12.49
C LYS A 154 -40.41 -12.96 -12.20
N MET A 155 -40.32 -12.47 -10.97
CA MET A 155 -39.23 -11.62 -10.50
C MET A 155 -37.89 -12.37 -10.50
N TYR A 156 -36.86 -11.75 -11.06
CA TYR A 156 -35.47 -12.20 -10.97
C TYR A 156 -34.88 -11.85 -9.60
N LYS A 157 -34.02 -12.74 -9.07
CA LYS A 157 -33.27 -12.56 -7.83
C LYS A 157 -31.95 -13.34 -7.89
N ASN A 158 -30.95 -12.87 -7.14
CA ASN A 158 -29.60 -13.44 -7.07
C ASN A 158 -28.91 -13.64 -8.44
N CYS A 159 -29.09 -12.70 -9.37
CA CYS A 159 -28.56 -12.87 -10.73
C CYS A 159 -28.23 -11.54 -11.42
N PHE A 160 -27.31 -11.60 -12.38
CA PHE A 160 -27.03 -10.50 -13.29
C PHE A 160 -28.07 -10.42 -14.42
N ARG A 161 -28.48 -9.21 -14.79
CA ARG A 161 -29.38 -8.96 -15.93
C ARG A 161 -28.88 -7.76 -16.73
N LYS A 162 -29.11 -7.81 -18.03
CA LYS A 162 -28.76 -6.72 -18.95
C LYS A 162 -29.98 -5.89 -19.30
N SER A 163 -29.77 -4.60 -19.52
CA SER A 163 -30.72 -3.70 -20.17
C SER A 163 -29.91 -2.82 -21.12
N GLY A 164 -30.07 -3.03 -22.43
CA GLY A 164 -29.12 -2.53 -23.43
C GLY A 164 -27.68 -3.00 -23.13
N ASN A 165 -26.72 -2.07 -23.21
CA ASN A 165 -25.31 -2.35 -22.94
C ASN A 165 -24.96 -2.40 -21.43
N SER A 166 -25.90 -2.05 -20.56
CA SER A 166 -25.69 -2.02 -19.12
C SER A 166 -25.99 -3.36 -18.46
N THR A 167 -25.22 -3.70 -17.41
CA THR A 167 -25.47 -4.88 -16.57
C THR A 167 -25.82 -4.45 -15.16
N TYR A 168 -26.76 -5.15 -14.55
CA TYR A 168 -27.28 -4.91 -13.20
C TYR A 168 -27.29 -6.23 -12.43
N TYR A 169 -27.33 -6.17 -11.11
CA TYR A 169 -27.50 -7.35 -10.26
C TYR A 169 -28.79 -7.23 -9.46
N LEU A 170 -29.61 -8.28 -9.47
CA LEU A 170 -30.82 -8.38 -8.67
C LEU A 170 -30.47 -9.16 -7.40
N GLN A 171 -30.68 -8.53 -6.24
CA GLN A 171 -30.36 -9.09 -4.93
C GLN A 171 -31.33 -10.21 -4.53
N ALA A 172 -31.14 -10.80 -3.35
CA ALA A 172 -31.98 -11.91 -2.88
C ALA A 172 -33.46 -11.53 -2.72
N ASN A 173 -33.73 -10.29 -2.33
CA ASN A 173 -35.08 -9.72 -2.27
C ASN A 173 -35.59 -9.21 -3.63
N GLY A 174 -34.80 -9.35 -4.70
CA GLY A 174 -35.14 -8.94 -6.06
C GLY A 174 -34.82 -7.48 -6.40
N THR A 175 -34.38 -6.67 -5.43
CA THR A 175 -34.06 -5.27 -5.69
C THR A 175 -32.76 -5.16 -6.48
N MET A 176 -32.69 -4.16 -7.36
CA MET A 176 -31.47 -3.85 -8.10
C MET A 176 -30.37 -3.34 -7.15
N ALA A 177 -29.19 -3.94 -7.22
CA ALA A 177 -28.03 -3.57 -6.42
C ALA A 177 -27.50 -2.17 -6.80
N LYS A 178 -27.07 -1.44 -5.77
CA LYS A 178 -26.40 -0.14 -5.86
C LYS A 178 -25.24 -0.12 -4.87
N GLY A 179 -24.16 0.57 -5.23
CA GLY A 179 -22.95 0.61 -4.42
C GLY A 179 -22.17 -0.71 -4.44
N ARG A 180 -21.38 -0.97 -3.40
CA ARG A 180 -20.56 -2.17 -3.31
C ARG A 180 -21.35 -3.37 -2.77
N LEU A 181 -21.26 -4.52 -3.44
CA LEU A 181 -21.93 -5.75 -3.03
C LEU A 181 -21.03 -6.98 -3.23
N LYS A 182 -21.05 -7.90 -2.26
CA LYS A 182 -20.34 -9.19 -2.37
C LYS A 182 -21.29 -10.23 -2.97
N VAL A 183 -20.90 -10.81 -4.10
CA VAL A 183 -21.66 -11.84 -4.83
C VAL A 183 -20.78 -13.08 -4.96
N LYS A 184 -21.23 -14.20 -4.38
CA LYS A 184 -20.53 -15.50 -4.43
C LYS A 184 -19.03 -15.38 -4.12
N GLY A 185 -18.68 -14.68 -3.03
CA GLY A 185 -17.30 -14.50 -2.57
C GLY A 185 -16.52 -13.36 -3.24
N SER A 186 -16.96 -12.83 -4.38
CA SER A 186 -16.31 -11.73 -5.10
C SER A 186 -17.00 -10.39 -4.82
N TRP A 187 -16.24 -9.32 -4.66
CA TRP A 187 -16.79 -7.97 -4.54
C TRP A 187 -17.04 -7.38 -5.92
N TYR A 188 -18.15 -6.66 -6.06
CA TYR A 188 -18.55 -5.89 -7.24
C TYR A 188 -18.94 -4.48 -6.81
N SER A 189 -18.87 -3.51 -7.72
CA SER A 189 -19.41 -2.18 -7.53
C SER A 189 -20.44 -1.83 -8.59
N PHE A 190 -21.53 -1.22 -8.14
CA PHE A 190 -22.63 -0.75 -8.98
C PHE A 190 -22.76 0.76 -8.76
N ASN A 191 -22.89 1.51 -9.84
CA ASN A 191 -23.12 2.96 -9.79
C ASN A 191 -24.31 3.26 -8.84
N ARG A 192 -24.14 4.18 -7.89
CA ARG A 192 -25.15 4.43 -6.85
C ARG A 192 -26.42 5.09 -7.39
N ASN A 193 -26.30 5.83 -8.48
CA ASN A 193 -27.42 6.52 -9.10
C ASN A 193 -28.18 5.56 -10.02
N THR A 194 -27.45 4.87 -10.89
CA THR A 194 -28.05 4.06 -11.97
C THR A 194 -28.15 2.56 -11.66
N GLY A 195 -27.34 2.03 -10.76
CA GLY A 195 -27.21 0.59 -10.49
C GLY A 195 -26.38 -0.18 -11.53
N GLN A 196 -25.80 0.51 -12.51
CA GLN A 196 -24.98 -0.10 -13.55
C GLN A 196 -23.69 -0.68 -12.95
N LEU A 197 -23.36 -1.93 -13.30
CA LEU A 197 -22.12 -2.57 -12.92
C LEU A 197 -20.93 -1.81 -13.49
N VAL A 198 -19.99 -1.43 -12.64
CA VAL A 198 -18.73 -0.80 -13.04
C VAL A 198 -17.80 -1.87 -13.62
N ARG A 199 -17.13 -1.56 -14.74
CA ARG A 199 -16.13 -2.41 -15.39
C ARG A 199 -14.97 -1.56 -15.86
N SER A 200 -13.76 -2.14 -15.82
CA SER A 200 -12.51 -1.48 -16.25
C SER A 200 -12.40 -0.04 -15.75
N GLY A 201 -12.72 0.20 -14.48
CA GLY A 201 -13.03 1.54 -14.02
C GLY A 201 -12.97 1.73 -12.52
N TRP A 202 -12.74 2.99 -12.14
CA TRP A 202 -12.72 3.44 -10.77
C TRP A 202 -14.12 3.55 -10.17
N TYR A 203 -14.23 3.21 -8.89
CA TYR A 203 -15.43 3.38 -8.10
C TYR A 203 -15.08 4.07 -6.78
N LYS A 204 -15.74 5.19 -6.49
CA LYS A 204 -15.65 5.91 -5.22
C LYS A 204 -16.88 5.62 -4.39
N GLU A 205 -16.64 5.21 -3.15
CA GLU A 205 -17.68 4.92 -2.16
C GLU A 205 -18.05 6.20 -1.37
N THR A 206 -19.20 6.18 -0.68
CA THR A 206 -19.72 7.34 0.06
C THR A 206 -18.82 7.78 1.21
N ASP A 207 -18.03 6.85 1.75
CA ASP A 207 -17.01 7.12 2.77
C ASP A 207 -15.70 7.70 2.18
N GLY A 208 -15.67 7.95 0.87
CA GLY A 208 -14.49 8.42 0.14
C GLY A 208 -13.51 7.33 -0.27
N SER A 209 -13.75 6.06 0.09
CA SER A 209 -12.88 4.95 -0.28
C SER A 209 -12.91 4.69 -1.79
N TYR A 210 -11.75 4.39 -2.37
CA TYR A 210 -11.62 4.04 -3.79
C TYR A 210 -11.44 2.54 -4.00
N TYR A 211 -11.98 2.07 -5.12
CA TYR A 211 -11.90 0.69 -5.59
C TYR A 211 -11.72 0.70 -7.11
N TYR A 212 -11.21 -0.39 -7.67
CA TYR A 212 -11.13 -0.56 -9.11
C TYR A 212 -11.79 -1.87 -9.53
N ALA A 213 -12.69 -1.79 -10.51
CA ALA A 213 -13.35 -2.94 -11.11
C ALA A 213 -12.58 -3.39 -12.36
N ALA A 214 -12.23 -4.67 -12.44
CA ALA A 214 -11.65 -5.26 -13.65
C ALA A 214 -12.68 -5.34 -14.79
N SER A 215 -12.26 -5.80 -15.98
CA SER A 215 -13.14 -5.95 -17.15
C SER A 215 -14.35 -6.88 -16.91
N ASN A 216 -14.19 -7.88 -16.03
CA ASN A 216 -15.27 -8.77 -15.61
C ASN A 216 -16.18 -8.17 -14.51
N GLY A 217 -15.92 -6.94 -14.07
CA GLY A 217 -16.67 -6.21 -13.04
C GLY A 217 -16.32 -6.57 -11.60
N LYS A 218 -15.45 -7.57 -11.37
CA LYS A 218 -14.98 -7.89 -10.01
C LYS A 218 -14.00 -6.81 -9.55
N LEU A 219 -14.11 -6.42 -8.28
CA LEU A 219 -13.15 -5.52 -7.65
C LEU A 219 -11.81 -6.24 -7.45
N VAL A 220 -10.74 -5.56 -7.84
CA VAL A 220 -9.37 -6.10 -7.79
C VAL A 220 -8.83 -6.17 -6.35
N LYS A 221 -7.84 -7.02 -6.14
CA LYS A 221 -7.15 -7.24 -4.85
C LYS A 221 -5.65 -7.38 -5.10
N GLY A 222 -4.85 -7.03 -4.10
CA GLY A 222 -3.39 -7.10 -4.18
C GLY A 222 -2.79 -5.99 -5.03
N PHE A 223 -1.55 -6.21 -5.50
CA PHE A 223 -0.89 -5.34 -6.45
C PHE A 223 -1.62 -5.39 -7.79
N TYR A 224 -1.95 -4.23 -8.33
CA TYR A 224 -2.66 -4.12 -9.60
C TYR A 224 -2.28 -2.84 -10.33
N LYS A 225 -2.35 -2.89 -11.67
CA LYS A 225 -2.05 -1.81 -12.60
C LYS A 225 -3.31 -1.46 -13.41
N PRO A 226 -4.15 -0.53 -12.92
CA PRO A 226 -5.25 0.04 -13.71
C PRO A 226 -4.78 0.79 -14.97
N ASP A 227 -3.54 1.29 -14.88
CA ASP A 227 -2.79 2.09 -15.84
C ASP A 227 -1.31 1.69 -15.70
N SER A 228 -0.36 2.53 -16.11
CA SER A 228 1.07 2.22 -16.02
C SER A 228 1.63 2.09 -14.59
N TYR A 229 0.85 2.44 -13.54
CA TYR A 229 1.34 2.55 -12.16
C TYR A 229 0.78 1.48 -11.23
N TYR A 230 1.67 0.86 -10.45
CA TYR A 230 1.28 -0.06 -9.40
C TYR A 230 0.51 0.64 -8.29
N ARG A 231 -0.54 -0.02 -7.82
CA ARG A 231 -1.31 0.32 -6.62
C ARG A 231 -1.58 -0.95 -5.84
N TYR A 232 -2.04 -0.82 -4.60
CA TYR A 232 -2.44 -1.96 -3.80
C TYR A 232 -3.89 -1.85 -3.33
N PHE A 233 -4.64 -2.92 -3.55
CA PHE A 233 -6.03 -3.05 -3.12
C PHE A 233 -6.10 -4.10 -2.02
N ARG A 234 -6.51 -3.69 -0.83
CA ARG A 234 -6.48 -4.52 0.39
C ARG A 234 -7.25 -5.83 0.17
N LYS A 235 -6.64 -6.96 0.54
CA LYS A 235 -7.20 -8.31 0.26
C LYS A 235 -8.57 -8.57 0.90
N SER A 236 -8.83 -8.00 2.08
CA SER A 236 -10.07 -8.22 2.83
C SER A 236 -11.30 -7.66 2.09
N ASP A 237 -11.17 -6.48 1.50
CA ASP A 237 -12.32 -5.70 1.05
C ASP A 237 -12.09 -4.93 -0.26
N CYS A 238 -10.96 -5.12 -0.94
CA CYS A 238 -10.59 -4.47 -2.20
C CYS A 238 -10.35 -2.96 -2.10
N LYS A 239 -10.30 -2.36 -0.91
CA LYS A 239 -10.09 -0.91 -0.77
C LYS A 239 -8.69 -0.53 -1.24
N LEU A 240 -8.57 0.52 -2.07
CA LEU A 240 -7.29 1.14 -2.42
C LEU A 240 -6.62 1.67 -1.15
N VAL A 241 -5.39 1.26 -0.89
CA VAL A 241 -4.60 1.77 0.25
C VAL A 241 -3.69 2.91 -0.18
N THR A 242 -3.34 3.77 0.77
CA THR A 242 -2.40 4.87 0.60
C THR A 242 -1.45 4.95 1.80
N GLY A 243 -0.40 5.77 1.70
CA GLY A 243 0.60 5.95 2.74
C GLY A 243 1.52 4.75 2.94
N TRP A 244 2.11 4.65 4.13
CA TRP A 244 2.97 3.54 4.53
C TRP A 244 2.17 2.26 4.69
N GLN A 245 2.64 1.18 4.07
CA GLN A 245 2.01 -0.13 4.14
C GLN A 245 3.09 -1.22 4.26
N THR A 246 2.80 -2.24 5.06
CA THR A 246 3.64 -3.44 5.16
C THR A 246 2.89 -4.58 4.49
N ILE A 247 3.46 -5.14 3.42
CA ILE A 247 2.84 -6.19 2.61
C ILE A 247 3.85 -7.31 2.46
N ASN A 248 3.51 -8.51 2.95
CA ASN A 248 4.38 -9.69 2.94
C ASN A 248 5.77 -9.40 3.53
N GLY A 249 5.84 -8.71 4.67
CA GLY A 249 7.10 -8.38 5.35
C GLY A 249 7.89 -7.18 4.78
N HIS A 250 7.49 -6.64 3.63
CA HIS A 250 8.17 -5.50 3.02
C HIS A 250 7.37 -4.20 3.18
N LYS A 251 8.08 -3.09 3.42
CA LYS A 251 7.48 -1.75 3.50
C LYS A 251 7.39 -1.11 2.12
N TYR A 252 6.25 -0.48 1.86
CA TYR A 252 5.94 0.27 0.66
C TYR A 252 5.36 1.62 1.05
N TYR A 253 5.47 2.60 0.16
CA TYR A 253 4.73 3.85 0.28
C TYR A 253 3.89 4.11 -0.97
N PHE A 254 2.60 4.36 -0.74
CA PHE A 254 1.64 4.68 -1.79
C PHE A 254 1.23 6.15 -1.66
N LYS A 255 1.25 6.92 -2.75
CA LYS A 255 0.87 8.34 -2.78
C LYS A 255 -0.50 8.55 -2.13
N LYS A 256 -0.59 9.50 -1.20
CA LYS A 256 -1.85 9.80 -0.47
C LYS A 256 -2.99 10.22 -1.39
N THR A 257 -2.69 10.84 -2.52
CA THR A 257 -3.69 11.40 -3.45
C THR A 257 -4.37 10.35 -4.32
N ASN A 258 -3.64 9.34 -4.80
CA ASN A 258 -4.14 8.40 -5.81
C ASN A 258 -3.65 6.95 -5.66
N GLY A 259 -2.95 6.64 -4.57
CA GLY A 259 -2.48 5.31 -4.23
C GLY A 259 -1.37 4.76 -5.13
N ILE A 260 -0.75 5.57 -5.99
CA ILE A 260 0.41 5.13 -6.80
C ILE A 260 1.57 4.76 -5.88
N ARG A 261 2.12 3.57 -6.07
CA ARG A 261 3.34 3.11 -5.40
C ARG A 261 4.55 3.90 -5.89
N TYR A 262 5.46 4.24 -4.97
CA TYR A 262 6.76 4.82 -5.34
C TYR A 262 7.73 3.71 -5.74
N ASP A 263 8.29 3.82 -6.94
CA ASP A 263 9.19 2.84 -7.55
C ASP A 263 10.45 3.59 -8.04
N ASP A 264 11.64 3.04 -7.77
CA ASP A 264 12.96 3.61 -8.09
C ASP A 264 13.11 5.11 -7.81
N ILE A 265 12.88 5.54 -6.56
CA ILE A 265 12.81 6.97 -6.23
C ILE A 265 13.20 7.25 -4.78
N ILE A 266 13.86 8.39 -4.58
CA ILE A 266 14.14 8.95 -3.26
C ILE A 266 12.97 9.87 -2.88
N LEU A 267 12.23 9.49 -1.85
CA LEU A 267 11.15 10.27 -1.28
C LEU A 267 11.65 11.08 -0.08
N LYS A 268 11.47 12.40 -0.12
CA LYS A 268 11.65 13.28 1.04
C LYS A 268 10.31 13.44 1.77
N SER A 269 10.28 13.02 3.03
CA SER A 269 9.12 13.22 3.92
C SER A 269 9.01 14.66 4.41
N SER A 270 7.86 15.02 4.99
CA SER A 270 7.64 16.35 5.57
C SER A 270 8.59 16.68 6.72
N SER A 271 9.13 15.67 7.42
CA SER A 271 10.13 15.85 8.47
C SER A 271 11.57 15.94 7.95
N GLY A 272 11.76 16.04 6.63
CA GLY A 272 13.07 16.10 5.98
C GLY A 272 13.77 14.75 5.77
N LYS A 273 13.32 13.66 6.41
CA LYS A 273 13.89 12.31 6.23
C LYS A 273 13.71 11.83 4.80
N ARG A 274 14.73 11.18 4.25
CA ARG A 274 14.74 10.61 2.89
C ARG A 274 14.68 9.09 2.94
N TYR A 275 13.97 8.50 1.99
CA TYR A 275 13.77 7.06 1.85
C TYR A 275 13.95 6.68 0.39
N TYR A 276 14.64 5.58 0.10
CA TYR A 276 14.73 5.06 -1.26
C TYR A 276 13.80 3.85 -1.42
N PHE A 277 12.93 3.90 -2.42
CA PHE A 277 12.15 2.75 -2.86
C PHE A 277 12.78 2.17 -4.13
N GLU A 278 13.05 0.87 -4.11
CA GLU A 278 13.64 0.13 -5.22
C GLU A 278 12.66 0.04 -6.41
N SER A 279 13.10 -0.49 -7.55
CA SER A 279 12.28 -0.60 -8.77
C SER A 279 11.03 -1.48 -8.58
N ASP A 280 11.07 -2.43 -7.63
CA ASP A 280 9.93 -3.24 -7.24
C ASP A 280 9.08 -2.59 -6.12
N GLY A 281 9.38 -1.33 -5.77
CA GLY A 281 8.68 -0.49 -4.82
C GLY A 281 9.00 -0.77 -3.35
N LYS A 282 9.86 -1.75 -3.05
CA LYS A 282 10.25 -2.04 -1.66
C LYS A 282 11.13 -0.93 -1.10
N LEU A 283 10.93 -0.59 0.17
CA LEU A 283 11.83 0.29 0.90
C LEU A 283 13.19 -0.41 1.08
N ALA A 284 14.25 0.23 0.60
CA ALA A 284 15.61 -0.22 0.90
C ALA A 284 15.93 -0.03 2.39
N SER A 285 16.60 -1.01 2.99
CA SER A 285 17.05 -0.95 4.39
C SER A 285 18.32 -1.77 4.58
N SER A 286 19.20 -1.32 5.47
CA SER A 286 20.50 -1.93 5.78
C SER A 286 21.35 -2.26 4.54
N LYS A 287 21.44 -1.34 3.57
CA LYS A 287 22.20 -1.58 2.33
C LYS A 287 22.67 -0.30 1.65
N TRP A 288 23.76 -0.45 0.89
CA TRP A 288 24.18 0.54 -0.10
C TRP A 288 23.24 0.58 -1.30
N ILE A 289 23.07 1.77 -1.86
CA ILE A 289 22.26 2.07 -3.04
C ILE A 289 23.10 2.92 -3.97
N THR A 290 23.16 2.53 -5.24
CA THR A 290 23.81 3.32 -6.29
C THR A 290 22.74 3.79 -7.27
N LYS A 291 22.61 5.10 -7.43
CA LYS A 291 21.69 5.70 -8.41
C LYS A 291 22.49 6.62 -9.33
N LYS A 292 22.59 6.24 -10.61
CA LYS A 292 23.55 6.84 -11.56
C LYS A 292 24.97 6.69 -11.02
N SER A 293 25.62 7.78 -10.64
CA SER A 293 26.96 7.82 -10.02
C SER A 293 26.94 8.12 -8.52
N ALA A 294 25.77 8.45 -7.95
CA ALA A 294 25.66 8.80 -6.54
C ALA A 294 25.40 7.55 -5.69
N HIS A 295 26.05 7.51 -4.52
CA HIS A 295 25.91 6.42 -3.56
C HIS A 295 25.18 6.89 -2.31
N TYR A 296 24.27 6.07 -1.80
CA TYR A 296 23.50 6.32 -0.59
C TYR A 296 23.56 5.07 0.28
N TYR A 297 23.33 5.23 1.58
CA TYR A 297 23.16 4.10 2.48
C TYR A 297 21.81 4.19 3.17
N ALA A 298 20.98 3.16 3.02
CA ALA A 298 19.75 3.04 3.79
C ALA A 298 20.04 2.35 5.12
N LYS A 299 19.71 3.01 6.23
CA LYS A 299 19.82 2.43 7.58
C LYS A 299 18.78 1.32 7.78
N SER A 300 18.82 0.66 8.94
CA SER A 300 17.88 -0.43 9.29
C SER A 300 16.41 0.00 9.32
N ASP A 301 16.14 1.27 9.64
CA ASP A 301 14.80 1.86 9.59
C ASP A 301 14.39 2.32 8.17
N GLY A 302 15.29 2.21 7.20
CA GLY A 302 15.14 2.62 5.81
C GLY A 302 15.38 4.12 5.55
N VAL A 303 15.70 4.90 6.57
CA VAL A 303 16.09 6.30 6.40
C VAL A 303 17.49 6.35 5.79
N LEU A 304 17.68 7.16 4.75
CA LEU A 304 19.01 7.38 4.18
C LEU A 304 19.92 8.07 5.20
N ALA A 305 21.16 7.59 5.32
CA ALA A 305 22.15 8.15 6.21
C ALA A 305 22.56 9.58 5.80
N SER A 306 22.93 10.38 6.80
CA SER A 306 23.37 11.77 6.69
C SER A 306 24.42 12.03 7.78
N GLY A 307 25.47 12.79 7.47
CA GLY A 307 26.64 12.97 8.32
C GLY A 307 27.56 11.75 8.32
N TRP A 308 28.35 11.59 9.38
CA TRP A 308 29.23 10.45 9.57
C TRP A 308 28.45 9.12 9.65
N LEU A 309 28.93 8.14 8.90
CA LEU A 309 28.36 6.79 8.82
C LEU A 309 29.48 5.77 8.96
N THR A 310 29.27 4.73 9.77
CA THR A 310 30.16 3.57 9.83
C THR A 310 29.43 2.33 9.33
N VAL A 311 30.02 1.63 8.36
CA VAL A 311 29.52 0.37 7.81
C VAL A 311 30.72 -0.57 7.67
N ASP A 312 30.61 -1.78 8.22
CA ASP A 312 31.66 -2.82 8.17
C ASP A 312 33.05 -2.32 8.60
N GLY A 313 33.09 -1.53 9.68
CA GLY A 313 34.32 -0.95 10.23
C GLY A 313 34.91 0.23 9.45
N LYS A 314 34.32 0.60 8.30
CA LYS A 314 34.75 1.74 7.48
C LYS A 314 33.88 2.95 7.75
N LYS A 315 34.51 4.12 7.90
CA LYS A 315 33.82 5.42 8.04
C LYS A 315 33.61 6.08 6.70
N TYR A 316 32.49 6.75 6.55
CA TYR A 316 32.05 7.50 5.36
C TYR A 316 31.40 8.81 5.82
N TYR A 317 31.43 9.83 4.97
CA TYR A 317 30.63 11.04 5.19
C TYR A 317 29.50 11.11 4.15
N MET A 318 28.28 11.21 4.64
CA MET A 318 27.07 11.32 3.82
C MET A 318 26.61 12.78 3.85
N ASN A 319 26.54 13.46 2.71
CA ASN A 319 26.13 14.85 2.62
C ASN A 319 24.80 15.09 3.38
N PRO A 320 24.75 15.98 4.38
CA PRO A 320 23.53 16.17 5.18
C PRO A 320 22.32 16.68 4.39
N SER A 321 22.57 17.41 3.31
CA SER A 321 21.52 17.96 2.44
C SER A 321 21.01 16.93 1.44
N THR A 322 21.89 16.15 0.81
CA THR A 322 21.53 15.23 -0.28
C THR A 322 21.44 13.75 0.12
N CYS A 323 22.07 13.37 1.23
CA CYS A 323 22.38 12.00 1.66
C CYS A 323 23.34 11.24 0.73
N GLU A 324 24.00 11.93 -0.19
CA GLU A 324 24.99 11.33 -1.09
C GLU A 324 26.31 11.12 -0.34
N ARG A 325 26.95 9.98 -0.57
CA ARG A 325 28.27 9.69 -0.01
C ARG A 325 29.31 10.57 -0.69
N GLU A 326 30.00 11.38 0.09
CA GLU A 326 31.07 12.25 -0.40
C GLU A 326 32.33 11.46 -0.77
N SER A 327 33.21 12.12 -1.52
CA SER A 327 34.54 11.64 -1.90
C SER A 327 35.49 12.82 -2.08
N GLY A 328 36.79 12.61 -1.90
CA GLY A 328 37.81 13.66 -1.91
C GLY A 328 37.84 14.44 -0.58
N TRP A 329 38.32 15.68 -0.65
CA TRP A 329 38.40 16.56 0.51
C TRP A 329 37.02 17.06 0.93
N VAL A 330 36.70 16.90 2.21
CA VAL A 330 35.48 17.44 2.83
C VAL A 330 35.84 18.22 4.10
N THR A 331 35.10 19.30 4.38
CA THR A 331 35.20 20.03 5.65
C THR A 331 33.99 19.71 6.50
N VAL A 332 34.22 19.24 7.72
CA VAL A 332 33.18 18.91 8.70
C VAL A 332 33.55 19.57 10.02
N ASP A 333 32.66 20.45 10.51
CA ASP A 333 32.84 21.20 11.77
C ASP A 333 34.18 21.96 11.86
N GLY A 334 34.68 22.47 10.73
CA GLY A 334 35.93 23.23 10.62
C GLY A 334 37.17 22.39 10.27
N GLU A 335 37.10 21.08 10.45
CA GLU A 335 38.20 20.16 10.18
C GLU A 335 38.11 19.58 8.77
N LYS A 336 39.27 19.40 8.11
CA LYS A 336 39.35 18.79 6.78
C LYS A 336 39.63 17.30 6.88
N TYR A 337 38.91 16.50 6.11
CA TYR A 337 39.08 15.06 6.00
C TYR A 337 39.20 14.66 4.54
N TYR A 338 39.93 13.59 4.26
CA TYR A 338 39.97 13.01 2.92
C TYR A 338 39.23 11.68 2.88
N LEU A 339 38.25 11.61 1.98
CA LEU A 339 37.54 10.38 1.64
C LEU A 339 38.08 9.83 0.33
N SER A 340 38.43 8.55 0.29
CA SER A 340 38.96 7.87 -0.89
C SER A 340 38.12 8.16 -2.14
N SER A 341 38.73 8.65 -3.23
CA SER A 341 38.00 8.94 -4.48
C SER A 341 37.34 7.71 -5.10
N SER A 342 37.90 6.52 -4.89
CA SER A 342 37.35 5.26 -5.43
C SER A 342 36.30 4.64 -4.51
N THR A 343 36.52 4.65 -3.19
CA THR A 343 35.68 3.89 -2.25
C THR A 343 34.86 4.76 -1.29
N GLY A 344 35.14 6.07 -1.21
CA GLY A 344 34.55 7.03 -0.26
C GLY A 344 34.85 6.76 1.21
N ALA A 345 35.67 5.75 1.53
CA ALA A 345 36.06 5.47 2.90
C ALA A 345 37.01 6.56 3.41
N LEU A 346 36.86 6.92 4.69
CA LEU A 346 37.77 7.82 5.38
C LEU A 346 39.18 7.23 5.37
N VAL A 347 40.12 8.08 4.97
CA VAL A 347 41.54 7.76 4.93
C VAL A 347 42.21 8.24 6.22
N THR A 348 43.11 7.44 6.78
CA THR A 348 43.79 7.71 8.06
C THR A 348 45.27 7.35 7.98
N ASN A 349 46.13 8.05 8.72
CA ASN A 349 47.57 7.76 8.87
C ASN A 349 48.36 7.69 7.55
N GLN A 350 48.03 8.52 6.57
CA GLN A 350 48.73 8.51 5.28
C GLN A 350 48.73 9.86 4.57
N TRP A 351 49.66 10.01 3.63
CA TRP A 351 49.69 11.11 2.69
C TRP A 351 48.60 10.96 1.63
N ILE A 352 47.96 12.07 1.29
CA ILE A 352 46.97 12.17 0.22
C ILE A 352 47.62 12.68 -1.07
N ASP A 353 48.53 13.65 -0.92
CA ASP A 353 49.38 14.24 -1.96
C ASP A 353 50.68 14.76 -1.31
N ASP A 354 51.51 15.48 -2.07
CA ASP A 354 52.83 15.96 -1.61
C ASP A 354 52.79 16.90 -0.39
N ASN A 355 51.63 17.51 -0.09
CA ASN A 355 51.51 18.57 0.92
C ASN A 355 50.48 18.27 2.01
N HIS A 356 49.72 17.17 1.91
CA HIS A 356 48.61 16.90 2.83
C HIS A 356 48.69 15.50 3.44
N TYR A 357 48.94 15.44 4.75
CA TYR A 357 48.90 14.22 5.55
C TYR A 357 47.66 14.20 6.45
N VAL A 358 46.99 13.04 6.52
CA VAL A 358 45.85 12.84 7.43
C VAL A 358 46.23 11.93 8.60
N GLY A 359 45.84 12.31 9.81
CA GLY A 359 46.19 11.65 11.06
C GLY A 359 45.38 10.38 11.36
N GLU A 360 45.49 9.87 12.58
CA GLU A 360 44.83 8.64 13.04
C GLU A 360 43.31 8.75 13.02
N ASP A 361 42.77 9.91 13.34
CA ASP A 361 41.33 10.22 13.25
C ASP A 361 40.87 10.62 11.84
N GLY A 362 41.81 10.71 10.88
CA GLY A 362 41.59 11.07 9.48
C GLY A 362 41.51 12.57 9.21
N SER A 363 41.71 13.41 10.22
CA SER A 363 41.79 14.86 10.04
C SER A 363 43.11 15.25 9.35
N LEU A 364 43.07 16.29 8.53
CA LEU A 364 44.25 16.92 7.94
C LEU A 364 45.13 17.49 9.07
N ILE A 365 46.42 17.12 9.08
CA ILE A 365 47.42 17.77 9.92
C ILE A 365 48.02 18.93 9.13
N PRO A 366 47.74 20.20 9.49
CA PRO A 366 48.26 21.34 8.75
C PRO A 366 49.79 21.37 8.77
N ASP A 367 50.40 21.74 7.65
CA ASP A 367 51.84 21.96 7.49
C ASP A 367 52.73 20.78 7.91
N TYR A 368 52.22 19.54 7.83
CA TYR A 368 53.01 18.34 8.07
C TYR A 368 54.18 18.28 7.07
N GLN A 369 55.41 18.40 7.57
CA GLN A 369 56.60 18.57 6.74
C GLN A 369 57.11 17.23 6.19
N ASN A 370 57.11 17.09 4.86
CA ASN A 370 57.68 15.94 4.17
C ASN A 370 59.21 15.92 4.30
N GLY A 371 59.80 14.76 4.60
CA GLY A 371 61.26 14.54 4.50
C GLY A 371 62.08 14.60 5.79
N VAL A 372 61.52 14.98 6.95
CA VAL A 372 62.24 14.89 8.23
C VAL A 372 61.97 13.53 8.88
N SER A 373 62.93 12.62 8.73
CA SER A 373 62.85 11.30 9.38
C SER A 373 63.19 11.43 10.87
N PHE A 374 62.27 11.03 11.74
CA PHE A 374 62.50 11.01 13.18
C PHE A 374 62.87 9.61 13.70
N ARG A 375 63.60 9.57 14.82
CA ARG A 375 63.84 8.39 15.65
C ARG A 375 63.32 8.65 17.06
N TRP A 376 63.06 7.56 17.79
CA TRP A 376 62.78 7.62 19.23
C TRP A 376 63.94 8.29 19.98
N PRO A 377 63.71 9.22 20.92
CA PRO A 377 64.78 10.06 21.49
C PRO A 377 65.66 9.35 22.53
N LEU A 378 65.29 8.14 22.98
CA LEU A 378 66.09 7.31 23.89
C LEU A 378 66.56 6.00 23.21
N SER A 379 67.35 5.19 23.91
CA SER A 379 67.65 3.83 23.47
C SER A 379 66.38 2.95 23.48
N SER A 380 66.37 1.88 22.69
CA SER A 380 65.18 1.04 22.50
C SER A 380 64.66 0.38 23.79
N GLY A 381 65.50 0.23 24.82
CA GLY A 381 65.11 -0.27 26.14
C GLY A 381 64.20 0.66 26.95
N TYR A 382 64.02 1.93 26.53
CA TYR A 382 63.18 2.91 27.22
C TYR A 382 62.05 3.37 26.31
N SER A 383 60.98 2.57 26.22
CA SER A 383 59.83 2.82 25.34
C SER A 383 58.52 3.10 26.08
N TYR A 384 58.47 2.89 27.40
CA TYR A 384 57.31 3.17 28.24
C TYR A 384 57.04 4.69 28.34
N ILE A 385 55.78 5.09 28.20
CA ILE A 385 55.35 6.49 28.32
C ILE A 385 54.56 6.61 29.62
N SER A 386 55.05 7.41 30.56
CA SER A 386 54.36 7.66 31.84
C SER A 386 53.28 8.73 31.71
N SER A 387 53.39 9.65 30.75
CA SER A 387 52.36 10.64 30.45
C SER A 387 52.30 10.98 28.97
N TYR A 388 51.09 10.94 28.42
CA TYR A 388 50.81 11.26 27.02
C TYR A 388 50.56 12.76 26.80
N PHE A 389 50.58 13.20 25.54
CA PHE A 389 50.23 14.55 25.11
C PHE A 389 48.75 14.86 25.36
N GLY A 390 48.43 16.10 25.73
CA GLY A 390 47.07 16.57 25.97
C GLY A 390 46.68 16.68 27.46
N ASN A 391 45.38 16.70 27.74
CA ASN A 391 44.85 16.94 29.09
C ASN A 391 45.22 15.81 30.06
N ARG A 392 45.68 16.19 31.26
CA ARG A 392 46.04 15.29 32.37
C ARG A 392 45.79 15.94 33.73
N GLU A 393 45.73 15.12 34.78
CA GLU A 393 45.84 15.64 36.15
C GLU A 393 47.26 16.17 36.39
N SER A 394 47.41 17.24 37.18
CA SER A 394 48.71 17.83 37.48
C SER A 394 49.59 16.85 38.27
N PRO A 395 50.70 16.35 37.71
CA PRO A 395 51.54 15.38 38.40
C PRO A 395 52.17 15.99 39.65
N GLY A 396 51.83 15.45 40.82
CA GLY A 396 52.34 15.92 42.11
C GLY A 396 52.00 17.39 42.45
N GLY A 397 51.04 18.00 41.75
CA GLY A 397 50.67 19.41 41.92
C GLY A 397 51.65 20.44 41.32
N ILE A 398 52.72 19.99 40.65
CA ILE A 398 53.79 20.86 40.12
C ILE A 398 53.84 20.92 38.59
N GLY A 399 53.19 19.97 37.91
CA GLY A 399 53.17 19.88 36.44
C GLY A 399 51.91 20.47 35.80
N SER A 400 51.98 20.76 34.49
CA SER A 400 50.83 21.28 33.73
C SER A 400 49.69 20.25 33.59
N THR A 401 48.45 20.74 33.64
CA THR A 401 47.23 19.97 33.33
C THR A 401 46.97 19.81 31.83
N ASN A 402 47.69 20.54 30.98
CA ASN A 402 47.74 20.30 29.54
C ASN A 402 49.19 20.02 29.13
N HIS A 403 49.48 18.77 28.83
CA HIS A 403 50.82 18.27 28.58
C HIS A 403 51.24 18.48 27.12
N LYS A 404 52.33 19.20 26.91
CA LYS A 404 52.80 19.63 25.58
C LYS A 404 53.80 18.67 24.90
N GLY A 405 53.91 17.46 25.41
CA GLY A 405 54.83 16.43 24.92
C GLY A 405 54.45 15.05 25.43
N ILE A 406 55.42 14.14 25.45
CA ILE A 406 55.32 12.82 26.10
C ILE A 406 56.45 12.69 27.13
N ASP A 407 56.16 12.03 28.25
CA ASP A 407 57.13 11.78 29.31
C ASP A 407 57.57 10.31 29.25
N ILE A 408 58.88 10.10 29.11
CA ILE A 408 59.51 8.78 28.91
C ILE A 408 60.47 8.52 30.09
N PRO A 409 60.10 7.66 31.06
CA PRO A 409 60.96 7.36 32.20
C PRO A 409 62.26 6.65 31.79
N ALA A 410 63.37 7.09 32.34
CA ALA A 410 64.67 6.44 32.22
C ALA A 410 65.60 6.88 33.36
N PRO A 411 66.59 6.06 33.78
CA PRO A 411 67.54 6.43 34.81
C PRO A 411 68.30 7.73 34.48
N THR A 412 68.59 8.54 35.50
CA THR A 412 69.46 9.72 35.36
C THR A 412 70.78 9.35 34.70
N GLY A 413 71.22 10.14 33.73
CA GLY A 413 72.42 9.88 32.95
C GLY A 413 72.20 9.03 31.69
N THR A 414 70.97 8.55 31.42
CA THR A 414 70.66 7.88 30.15
C THR A 414 70.87 8.84 28.98
N PRO A 415 71.59 8.45 27.90
CA PRO A 415 71.79 9.31 26.74
C PRO A 415 70.47 9.70 26.06
N ILE A 416 70.32 10.99 25.78
CA ILE A 416 69.26 11.57 24.95
C ILE A 416 69.86 11.85 23.59
N TYR A 417 69.15 11.43 22.56
CA TYR A 417 69.59 11.54 21.19
C TYR A 417 68.70 12.50 20.40
N ALA A 418 69.29 13.23 19.46
CA ALA A 418 68.55 14.03 18.49
C ALA A 418 67.56 13.14 17.71
N ALA A 419 66.27 13.44 17.84
CA ALA A 419 65.21 12.70 17.18
C ALA A 419 65.28 12.86 15.66
N ALA A 420 65.74 14.00 15.14
CA ALA A 420 66.04 14.20 13.73
C ALA A 420 67.27 15.11 13.56
N SER A 421 67.87 15.11 12.37
CA SER A 421 68.96 16.03 12.04
C SER A 421 68.45 17.48 12.06
N GLY A 422 69.28 18.43 12.48
CA GLY A 422 68.89 19.83 12.56
C GLY A 422 69.94 20.73 13.19
N THR A 423 69.55 21.96 13.48
CA THR A 423 70.39 22.95 14.16
C THR A 423 69.89 23.15 15.58
N ILE A 424 70.80 23.14 16.56
CA ILE A 424 70.47 23.48 17.94
C ILE A 424 70.14 24.97 18.01
N VAL A 425 68.90 25.29 18.39
CA VAL A 425 68.42 26.68 18.49
C VAL A 425 68.24 27.14 19.94
N ALA A 426 68.29 26.23 20.91
CA ALA A 426 68.35 26.58 22.33
C ALA A 426 69.04 25.48 23.15
N MET A 427 69.86 25.91 24.11
CA MET A 427 70.41 25.09 25.21
C MET A 427 70.38 25.95 26.47
N LEU A 428 69.32 25.81 27.28
CA LEU A 428 69.04 26.70 28.41
C LEU A 428 69.24 25.99 29.75
N SER A 429 69.93 26.65 30.67
CA SER A 429 70.06 26.18 32.06
C SER A 429 68.75 26.34 32.81
N PRO A 430 68.56 25.64 33.96
CA PRO A 430 67.37 25.78 34.79
C PRO A 430 67.04 27.24 35.17
N ALA A 431 68.06 28.09 35.33
CA ALA A 431 67.88 29.50 35.65
C ALA A 431 67.18 30.29 34.51
N SER A 432 67.33 29.85 33.25
CA SER A 432 66.76 30.51 32.08
C SER A 432 65.50 29.85 31.53
N SER A 433 65.23 28.60 31.92
CA SER A 433 64.12 27.78 31.39
C SER A 433 63.04 27.43 32.43
N GLY A 434 63.30 27.72 33.72
CA GLY A 434 62.39 27.47 34.83
C GLY A 434 61.98 25.99 34.92
N GLY A 435 60.68 25.74 34.83
CA GLY A 435 60.09 24.41 34.97
C GLY A 435 60.59 23.36 33.97
N ALA A 436 61.17 23.77 32.84
CA ALA A 436 61.75 22.84 31.87
C ALA A 436 63.12 22.26 32.29
N GLY A 437 63.80 22.83 33.30
CA GLY A 437 65.14 22.39 33.70
C GLY A 437 66.16 22.55 32.57
N TYR A 438 67.20 21.72 32.53
CA TYR A 438 68.11 21.77 31.37
C TYR A 438 67.36 21.39 30.09
N TYR A 439 67.39 22.29 29.12
CA TYR A 439 66.45 22.30 28.02
C TYR A 439 67.13 22.51 26.67
N THR A 440 66.91 21.59 25.72
CA THR A 440 67.42 21.67 24.35
C THR A 440 66.27 21.81 23.36
N LYS A 441 66.43 22.69 22.37
CA LYS A 441 65.57 22.75 21.18
C LYS A 441 66.40 22.55 19.93
N ILE A 442 65.90 21.73 19.00
CA ILE A 442 66.53 21.50 17.69
C ILE A 442 65.51 21.88 16.61
N ASN A 443 65.89 22.78 15.69
CA ASN A 443 65.12 23.12 14.51
C ASN A 443 65.55 22.22 13.34
N HIS A 444 64.61 21.52 12.72
CA HIS A 444 64.90 20.46 11.76
C HIS A 444 64.78 20.88 10.29
N ASP A 445 63.96 21.90 10.00
CA ASP A 445 63.60 22.28 8.65
C ASP A 445 63.96 23.74 8.31
N GLY A 446 64.45 24.51 9.31
CA GLY A 446 64.70 25.94 9.17
C GLY A 446 63.42 26.78 9.05
N LYS A 447 62.24 26.17 9.19
CA LYS A 447 60.93 26.76 8.95
C LYS A 447 59.97 26.64 10.14
N GLY A 448 60.36 25.94 11.21
CA GLY A 448 59.61 25.94 12.47
C GLY A 448 59.26 24.56 13.02
N LEU A 449 59.77 23.47 12.44
CA LEU A 449 59.68 22.13 13.00
C LEU A 449 60.77 21.95 14.07
N ILE A 450 60.36 21.93 15.33
CA ILE A 450 61.25 21.92 16.49
C ILE A 450 60.98 20.69 17.35
N THR A 451 62.03 20.00 17.78
CA THR A 451 61.94 19.05 18.90
C THR A 451 62.45 19.68 20.19
N GLU A 452 61.79 19.32 21.29
CA GLU A 452 61.99 19.87 22.62
C GLU A 452 62.39 18.74 23.58
N TYR A 453 63.48 18.93 24.33
CA TYR A 453 64.02 17.93 25.27
C TYR A 453 64.24 18.58 26.62
N MET A 454 63.35 18.31 27.59
CA MET A 454 63.38 18.95 28.92
C MET A 454 63.86 17.98 30.01
N HIS A 455 64.04 18.51 31.22
CA HIS A 455 64.42 17.81 32.44
C HIS A 455 65.78 17.12 32.40
N GLN A 456 66.68 17.53 31.49
CA GLN A 456 67.99 16.90 31.34
C GLN A 456 68.83 17.06 32.62
N SER A 457 69.75 16.15 32.89
CA SER A 457 70.72 16.29 33.99
C SER A 457 71.87 17.21 33.61
N LYS A 458 72.30 17.14 32.35
CA LYS A 458 73.36 17.96 31.74
C LYS A 458 73.29 17.84 30.22
N PHE A 459 73.84 18.83 29.53
CA PHE A 459 74.04 18.79 28.08
C PHE A 459 75.24 17.92 27.68
N ASN A 460 75.33 17.56 26.40
CA ASN A 460 76.59 17.10 25.84
C ASN A 460 77.59 18.27 25.85
N PRO A 461 78.76 18.14 26.52
CA PRO A 461 79.71 19.26 26.67
C PRO A 461 80.35 19.72 25.35
N ASN A 462 80.24 18.93 24.29
CA ASN A 462 80.80 19.25 22.97
C ASN A 462 79.82 19.96 22.05
N LEU A 463 78.62 20.35 22.55
CA LEU A 463 77.58 21.00 21.77
C LEU A 463 77.23 22.37 22.35
N SER A 464 76.87 23.28 21.45
CA SER A 464 76.47 24.65 21.71
C SER A 464 75.33 25.09 20.78
N VAL A 465 74.70 26.22 21.09
CA VAL A 465 73.66 26.79 20.22
C VAL A 465 74.28 27.19 18.87
N GLY A 466 73.63 26.81 17.78
CA GLY A 466 74.10 27.00 16.41
C GLY A 466 74.70 25.74 15.79
N ASP A 467 75.07 24.73 16.60
CA ASP A 467 75.64 23.49 16.09
C ASP A 467 74.63 22.67 15.30
N LYS A 468 75.10 22.04 14.22
CA LYS A 468 74.34 21.06 13.45
C LYS A 468 74.53 19.68 14.06
N VAL A 469 73.43 19.02 14.37
CA VAL A 469 73.41 17.63 14.85
C VAL A 469 72.76 16.73 13.81
N LYS A 470 73.24 15.50 13.72
CA LYS A 470 72.61 14.43 12.94
C LYS A 470 71.62 13.67 13.80
N LYS A 471 70.60 13.11 13.16
CA LYS A 471 69.68 12.15 13.79
C LYS A 471 70.48 11.04 14.48
N GLY A 472 70.28 10.88 15.79
CA GLY A 472 70.99 9.89 16.61
C GLY A 472 72.24 10.40 17.31
N ASP A 473 72.64 11.66 17.12
CA ASP A 473 73.71 12.26 17.93
C ASP A 473 73.23 12.46 19.38
N ILE A 474 74.13 12.25 20.35
CA ILE A 474 73.83 12.49 21.76
C ILE A 474 73.82 14.00 22.02
N ILE A 475 72.70 14.51 22.53
CA ILE A 475 72.50 15.95 22.78
C ILE A 475 72.54 16.30 24.27
N GLY A 476 72.33 15.31 25.13
CA GLY A 476 72.34 15.46 26.58
C GLY A 476 71.95 14.16 27.26
N TYR A 477 71.56 14.26 28.53
CA TYR A 477 71.31 13.08 29.36
C TYR A 477 70.06 13.26 30.21
N VAL A 478 69.28 12.20 30.38
CA VAL A 478 68.06 12.18 31.19
C VAL A 478 68.37 12.61 32.61
N GLY A 479 67.49 13.41 33.20
CA GLY A 479 67.60 13.86 34.58
C GLY A 479 66.25 14.10 35.21
N SER A 480 66.25 14.91 36.26
CA SER A 480 65.04 15.31 37.00
C SER A 480 65.14 16.78 37.41
N THR A 481 65.57 17.65 36.48
CA THR A 481 65.71 19.09 36.73
C THR A 481 64.43 19.85 36.37
N GLY A 482 64.20 21.02 36.97
CA GLY A 482 62.94 21.76 36.78
C GLY A 482 61.75 21.11 37.50
N ASN A 483 60.55 21.24 36.95
CA ASN A 483 59.32 20.70 37.53
C ASN A 483 59.17 19.21 37.16
N SER A 484 59.93 18.36 37.84
CA SER A 484 59.92 16.92 37.63
C SER A 484 59.70 16.17 38.96
N THR A 485 58.89 15.12 38.92
CA THR A 485 58.64 14.23 40.07
C THR A 485 59.58 13.01 40.12
N GLY A 486 60.45 12.85 39.11
CA GLY A 486 61.45 11.78 39.04
C GLY A 486 62.16 11.72 37.67
N PRO A 487 63.22 10.91 37.51
CA PRO A 487 63.99 10.88 36.28
C PRO A 487 63.18 10.47 35.02
N HIS A 488 63.05 11.38 34.05
CA HIS A 488 62.40 11.13 32.76
C HIS A 488 62.82 12.15 31.70
N LEU A 489 62.63 11.80 30.42
CA LEU A 489 62.69 12.76 29.31
C LEU A 489 61.28 13.23 28.99
N HIS A 490 61.04 14.53 29.07
CA HIS A 490 59.92 15.16 28.39
C HIS A 490 60.31 15.49 26.96
N PHE A 491 59.65 14.85 25.99
CA PHE A 491 59.87 15.02 24.56
C PHE A 491 58.68 15.72 23.91
N GLY A 492 58.91 16.92 23.38
CA GLY A 492 57.92 17.71 22.65
C GLY A 492 58.24 17.82 21.17
N VAL A 493 57.19 17.96 20.35
CA VAL A 493 57.31 18.39 18.94
C VAL A 493 56.48 19.66 18.78
N MET A 494 57.05 20.65 18.11
CA MET A 494 56.42 21.92 17.82
C MET A 494 56.52 22.20 16.32
N VAL A 495 55.42 22.65 15.72
CA VAL A 495 55.37 23.10 14.32
C VAL A 495 54.84 24.52 14.31
N ASN A 496 55.61 25.45 13.74
CA ASN A 496 55.23 26.86 13.61
C ASN A 496 54.77 27.50 14.94
N GLY A 497 55.42 27.13 16.06
CA GLY A 497 55.10 27.64 17.39
C GLY A 497 54.01 26.89 18.15
N VAL A 498 53.35 25.89 17.54
CA VAL A 498 52.27 25.10 18.16
C VAL A 498 52.75 23.70 18.51
N ASN A 499 52.59 23.28 19.77
CA ASN A 499 52.92 21.92 20.20
C ASN A 499 51.96 20.89 19.59
N GLN A 500 52.53 19.82 19.05
CA GLN A 500 51.83 18.71 18.40
C GLN A 500 52.04 17.42 19.19
N ASN A 501 51.16 16.43 19.01
CA ASN A 501 51.36 15.11 19.61
C ASN A 501 52.64 14.47 19.02
N PRO A 502 53.68 14.20 19.84
CA PRO A 502 54.94 13.63 19.36
C PRO A 502 54.79 12.27 18.68
N LEU A 503 53.76 11.49 19.03
CA LEU A 503 53.52 10.17 18.45
C LEU A 503 53.09 10.21 16.97
N ASN A 504 52.74 11.39 16.46
CA ASN A 504 52.55 11.61 15.01
C ASN A 504 53.89 11.68 14.25
N TYR A 505 55.02 11.87 14.95
CA TYR A 505 56.34 12.08 14.37
C TYR A 505 57.32 10.95 14.69
N VAL A 506 57.32 10.45 15.93
CA VAL A 506 58.19 9.35 16.38
C VAL A 506 57.42 8.05 16.52
N LYS A 507 58.04 6.95 16.09
CA LYS A 507 57.54 5.60 16.34
C LYS A 507 58.19 5.00 17.59
N ARG A 508 57.36 4.50 18.51
CA ARG A 508 57.83 3.76 19.69
C ARG A 508 58.63 2.52 19.24
N PRO A 509 59.81 2.25 19.83
CA PRO A 509 60.53 1.00 19.62
C PRO A 509 59.65 -0.20 19.99
N SER A 510 59.70 -1.25 19.17
CA SER A 510 59.01 -2.52 19.39
C SER A 510 59.65 -3.32 20.51
#